data_AF-A0A953FH98-F1
#
_entry.id   AF-A0A953FH98-F1
#
_cell.length_a   1.000
_cell.length_b   1.000
_cell.length_c   1.000
_cell.angle_alpha   90.00
_cell.angle_beta   90.00
_cell.angle_gamma   90.00
#
_symmetry.space_group_name_H-M   'P 1'
#
loop_
_entity.id
_entity.type
_entity.pdbx_description
1 polymer ?
#
loop_
_entity_poly.entity_id
_entity_poly.type
_entity_poly.pdbx_seq_one_letter_code
_entity_poly.pdbx_strand_id
1 'polypeptide(L)'
;MVLWTGNVNGDDRVKYTGSGNDRDPILISIGSIAPNNTISGYVFEDVNLDGLVKYTGSGNDRDRVLQTNGSIVPSNVRVEQMP
;
A
#
# COMPACT_ATOMS: atom_id res chain seq x y z
N MET A 1 -9.58 -17.98 4.94
CA MET A 1 -8.34 -17.53 4.29
C MET A 1 -8.24 -16.03 4.51
N VAL A 2 -7.18 -15.54 5.14
CA VAL A 2 -7.02 -14.11 5.45
C VAL A 2 -5.92 -13.58 4.54
N LEU A 3 -6.24 -12.60 3.70
CA LEU A 3 -5.26 -11.93 2.85
C LEU A 3 -4.64 -10.79 3.66
N TRP A 4 -3.31 -10.64 3.61
CA TRP A 4 -2.66 -9.47 4.18
C TRP A 4 -3.10 -8.22 3.41
N THR A 5 -3.47 -7.16 4.12
CA THR A 5 -3.73 -5.86 3.49
C THR A 5 -2.43 -5.24 2.96
N GLY A 6 -2.52 -4.41 1.91
CA GLY A 6 -1.38 -3.66 1.37
C GLY A 6 -0.62 -4.31 0.23
N ASN A 7 -1.18 -5.37 -0.37
CA ASN A 7 -0.75 -5.86 -1.68
C ASN A 7 -1.47 -5.06 -2.77
N VAL A 8 -0.81 -4.01 -3.26
CA VAL A 8 -1.37 -3.09 -4.26
C VAL A 8 -0.93 -3.46 -5.68
N ASN A 9 0.06 -4.34 -5.82
CA ASN A 9 0.41 -4.89 -7.14
C ASN A 9 -0.40 -6.14 -7.50
N GLY A 10 -1.03 -6.80 -6.53
CA GLY A 10 -1.71 -8.07 -6.73
C GLY A 10 -0.75 -9.23 -7.02
N ASP A 11 0.55 -9.07 -6.75
CA ASP A 11 1.52 -10.17 -6.71
C ASP A 11 1.47 -10.78 -5.31
N ASP A 12 1.59 -12.09 -5.14
CA ASP A 12 1.55 -12.91 -3.89
C ASP A 12 2.43 -12.43 -2.69
N ARG A 13 2.94 -11.20 -2.71
CA ARG A 13 3.94 -10.60 -1.86
C ARG A 13 3.56 -9.15 -1.54
N VAL A 14 3.73 -8.75 -0.28
CA VAL A 14 3.71 -7.34 0.12
C VAL A 14 5.15 -6.86 0.30
N LYS A 15 5.51 -5.77 -0.39
CA LYS A 15 6.83 -5.12 -0.36
C LYS A 15 6.67 -3.61 -0.18
N TYR A 16 7.45 -3.02 0.73
CA TYR A 16 7.47 -1.57 0.93
C TYR A 16 8.57 -0.85 0.11
N THR A 17 9.66 -1.54 -0.20
CA THR A 17 10.78 -1.00 -0.99
C THR A 17 11.23 -1.99 -2.06
N GLY A 18 12.12 -1.54 -2.95
CA GLY A 18 12.61 -2.34 -4.08
C GLY A 18 11.70 -2.25 -5.30
N SER A 19 12.05 -3.01 -6.35
CA SER A 19 11.25 -3.12 -7.57
C SER A 19 9.94 -3.86 -7.29
N GLY A 20 8.84 -3.38 -7.86
CA GLY A 20 7.50 -3.94 -7.62
C GLY A 20 7.10 -3.84 -6.16
N ASN A 21 7.28 -2.65 -5.56
CA ASN A 21 6.77 -2.33 -4.23
C ASN A 21 5.33 -1.84 -4.31
N ASP A 22 4.57 -2.03 -3.24
CA ASP A 22 3.14 -1.72 -3.20
C ASP A 22 2.85 -0.24 -2.90
N ARG A 23 3.86 0.54 -2.53
CA ARG A 23 3.67 1.98 -2.26
C ARG A 23 3.66 2.82 -3.54
N ASP A 24 4.33 2.38 -4.60
CA ASP A 24 4.46 3.17 -5.82
C ASP A 24 3.12 3.29 -6.59
N PRO A 25 2.29 2.23 -6.75
CA PRO A 25 0.94 2.38 -7.32
C PRO A 25 0.06 3.37 -6.55
N ILE A 26 0.16 3.40 -5.22
CA ILE A 26 -0.55 4.38 -4.38
C ILE A 26 -0.13 5.81 -4.76
N LEU A 27 1.18 6.07 -4.88
CA LEU A 27 1.68 7.38 -5.28
C LEU A 27 1.26 7.75 -6.72
N ILE A 28 1.31 6.79 -7.64
CA ILE A 28 0.91 6.98 -9.04
C ILE A 28 -0.57 7.35 -9.12
N SER A 29 -1.43 6.65 -8.37
CA SER A 29 -2.88 6.89 -8.39
C SER A 29 -3.20 8.35 -8.09
N ILE A 30 -2.61 8.95 -7.06
CA ILE A 30 -2.84 10.35 -6.65
C ILE A 30 -2.16 11.40 -7.55
N GLY A 31 -1.56 10.99 -8.68
CA GLY A 31 -0.94 11.88 -9.67
C GLY A 31 0.59 11.98 -9.59
N SER A 32 1.24 11.10 -8.82
CA SER A 32 2.69 10.87 -8.72
C SER A 32 3.59 12.01 -8.20
N ILE A 33 3.35 13.25 -8.62
CA ILE A 33 4.27 14.38 -8.42
C ILE A 33 3.98 15.11 -7.10
N ALA A 34 2.71 15.15 -6.71
CA ALA A 34 2.23 15.84 -5.52
C ALA A 34 1.75 14.81 -4.47
N PRO A 35 2.59 14.42 -3.50
CA PRO A 35 2.27 13.34 -2.55
C PRO A 35 1.19 13.72 -1.50
N ASN A 36 0.72 14.96 -1.54
CA ASN A 36 -0.36 15.51 -0.72
C ASN A 36 -1.73 15.48 -1.43
N ASN A 37 -1.78 15.06 -2.69
CA ASN A 37 -3.04 14.83 -3.38
C ASN A 37 -3.78 13.64 -2.76
N THR A 38 -5.10 13.68 -2.89
CA THR A 38 -5.98 12.61 -2.46
C THR A 38 -6.99 12.32 -3.57
N ILE A 39 -7.32 11.05 -3.75
CA ILE A 39 -8.40 10.64 -4.64
C ILE A 39 -9.51 10.04 -3.80
N SER A 40 -10.76 10.33 -4.16
CA SER A 40 -11.92 9.71 -3.53
C SER A 40 -12.42 8.54 -4.36
N GLY A 41 -12.74 7.44 -3.68
CA GLY A 41 -13.30 6.24 -4.26
C GLY A 41 -12.71 4.98 -3.62
N TYR A 42 -13.46 3.90 -3.72
CA TYR A 42 -12.98 2.55 -3.39
C TYR A 42 -12.27 1.98 -4.60
N VAL A 43 -10.95 2.15 -4.63
CA VAL A 43 -10.06 1.63 -5.67
C VAL A 43 -9.05 0.66 -5.04
N PHE A 44 -8.23 0.02 -5.86
CA PHE A 44 -7.30 -1.00 -5.36
C PHE A 44 -6.25 -0.43 -4.40
N GLU A 45 -5.90 0.84 -4.60
CA GLU A 45 -4.94 1.61 -3.80
C GLU A 45 -5.51 2.12 -2.47
N ASP A 46 -6.83 2.02 -2.25
CA ASP A 46 -7.49 2.32 -0.97
C ASP A 46 -7.31 1.13 -0.01
N VAL A 47 -6.10 1.01 0.54
CA VAL A 47 -5.67 -0.11 1.38
C VAL A 47 -6.40 -0.12 2.72
N ASN A 48 -6.76 1.05 3.23
CA ASN A 48 -7.43 1.21 4.51
C ASN A 48 -8.98 1.12 4.41
N LEU A 49 -9.53 1.12 3.19
CA LEU A 49 -10.95 1.07 2.86
C LEU A 49 -11.76 2.24 3.45
N ASP A 50 -11.17 3.44 3.51
CA ASP A 50 -11.81 4.67 3.98
C ASP A 50 -12.43 5.51 2.85
N GLY A 51 -12.29 5.06 1.59
CA GLY A 51 -12.80 5.74 0.41
C GLY A 51 -11.94 6.94 -0.04
N LEU A 52 -10.73 7.10 0.51
CA LEU A 52 -9.77 8.14 0.17
C LEU A 52 -8.35 7.58 0.06
N VAL A 53 -7.82 7.52 -1.16
CA VAL A 53 -6.42 7.15 -1.39
C VAL A 53 -5.51 8.31 -1.01
N LYS A 54 -4.57 8.07 -0.09
CA LYS A 54 -3.56 9.06 0.34
C LYS A 54 -2.17 8.42 0.41
N TYR A 55 -1.15 9.16 -0.03
CA TYR A 55 0.25 8.73 0.12
C TYR A 55 0.95 9.29 1.36
N THR A 56 0.50 10.45 1.86
CA THR A 56 1.04 11.12 3.06
C THR A 56 -0.07 11.62 3.97
N GLY A 57 0.29 12.09 5.17
CA GLY A 57 -0.65 12.58 6.16
C GLY A 57 -1.25 11.47 7.03
N SER A 58 -2.18 11.85 7.91
CA SER A 58 -2.83 10.89 8.81
C SER A 58 -3.73 9.93 8.02
N GLY A 59 -3.66 8.63 8.37
CA GLY A 59 -4.49 7.60 7.73
C GLY A 59 -4.10 7.28 6.29
N ASN A 60 -2.86 7.56 5.87
CA ASN A 60 -2.43 7.22 4.52
C ASN A 60 -2.31 5.70 4.29
N ASP A 61 -2.49 5.27 3.04
CA ASP A 61 -2.48 3.86 2.62
C ASP A 61 -1.06 3.30 2.60
N ARG A 62 -0.08 4.15 2.29
CA ARG A 62 1.34 3.81 2.29
C ARG A 62 1.79 3.21 3.63
N ASP A 63 1.34 3.77 4.75
CA ASP A 63 1.74 3.32 6.09
C ASP A 63 1.11 1.97 6.43
N ARG A 64 -0.05 1.63 5.83
CA ARG A 64 -0.65 0.29 5.96
C ARG A 64 0.21 -0.76 5.28
N VAL A 65 0.75 -0.48 4.11
CA VAL A 65 1.73 -1.34 3.43
C VAL A 65 2.96 -1.57 4.31
N LEU A 66 3.51 -0.50 4.91
CA LEU A 66 4.67 -0.60 5.81
C LEU A 66 4.37 -1.44 7.05
N GLN A 67 3.19 -1.26 7.65
CA GLN A 67 2.76 -2.02 8.81
C GLN A 67 2.65 -3.51 8.51
N THR A 68 2.05 -3.87 7.37
CA THR A 68 2.01 -5.26 6.90
C THR A 68 3.41 -5.84 6.72
N ASN A 69 4.35 -5.05 6.19
CA ASN A 69 5.74 -5.48 5.98
C ASN A 69 6.57 -5.64 7.28
N GLY A 70 6.00 -5.33 8.44
CA GLY A 70 6.67 -5.47 9.75
C GLY A 70 7.26 -4.17 10.31
N SER A 71 6.96 -3.03 9.69
CA SER A 71 7.15 -1.64 10.16
C SER A 71 8.57 -1.14 10.49
N ILE A 72 9.49 -1.99 10.94
CA ILE A 72 10.82 -1.63 11.44
C ILE A 72 11.89 -1.88 10.38
N VAL A 73 11.69 -2.88 9.52
CA VAL A 73 12.62 -3.24 8.44
C VAL A 73 11.88 -3.15 7.09
N PRO A 74 11.95 -2.00 6.40
CA PRO A 74 11.18 -1.76 5.17
C PRO A 74 11.63 -2.60 3.97
N SER A 75 12.75 -3.32 4.07
CA SER A 75 13.30 -4.22 3.05
C SER A 75 12.76 -5.65 3.16
N ASN A 76 11.89 -5.94 4.14
CA ASN A 76 11.25 -7.25 4.21
C ASN A 76 10.31 -7.45 3.01
N VAL A 77 10.03 -8.72 2.74
CA VAL A 77 9.00 -9.17 1.81
C VAL A 77 8.09 -10.12 2.57
N ARG A 78 6.79 -9.85 2.57
CA ARG A 78 5.82 -10.72 3.23
C ARG A 78 4.99 -11.47 2.20
N VAL A 79 5.17 -12.78 2.13
CA VAL A 79 4.39 -13.65 1.24
C VAL A 79 2.97 -13.82 1.81
N GLU A 80 1.99 -13.92 0.93
CA GLU A 80 0.59 -14.17 1.29
C GLU A 80 0.39 -15.44 2.12
N GLN A 81 -0.69 -15.50 2.91
CA GLN A 81 -0.99 -16.71 3.70
C GLN A 81 -1.65 -17.75 2.80
N MET A 82 -1.01 -18.91 2.68
CA MET A 82 -1.67 -20.10 2.15
C MET A 82 -2.66 -20.65 3.18
N PRO A 83 -3.82 -21.19 2.75
CA PRO A 83 -4.82 -21.78 3.64
C PRO A 83 -4.32 -23.05 4.35
#